data_AF-A0A0L8ANY3-F1
#
_entry.id   AF-A0A0L8ANY3-F1
#
_cell.length_a   1.000
_cell.length_b   1.000
_cell.length_c   1.000
_cell.angle_alpha   90.00
_cell.angle_beta   90.00
_cell.angle_gamma   90.00
#
_symmetry.space_group_name_H-M   'P 1'
#
loop_
_entity.id
_entity.type
_entity.pdbx_description
1 polymer ?
#
loop_
_entity_poly.entity_id
_entity_poly.type
_entity_poly.pdbx_seq_one_letter_code
_entity_poly.pdbx_strand_id
1 'polypeptide(L)'
;MIRAEPKSILAFLVNHFDLIAELFDTQIKDDIISRGSLQSILENYDSAIEPQLYEYKILSGKGEDYVIHDPYFKLLEFVLQQFKPLLPEQIQKYYHSIRNLFQKLKQDAYTTDKELTIARIEKLSEEITAFVNNVVYNTLSLLKESRALKANTLQLEYHEKVRKARYWIENYIQPLNTILDIDHAQSIYNELLNISQYANTRRLDYSHEGLRRQFERLYQQLNDAERQIQEESILLTKELLPLLDRIKTESEILSGMHLYLTNGDCYKKKYDPPPLFVTGRDQLYNPHILIKTREYFDLFKGEEEVVIVEESSSHTFWFFDRQAHKERLDTALPVIDFFNWCQTAFEQNPDDLSVENYFQVTGLLFEEGYRVDVLDAKAEILQFSNGTKLSMPQLKITKTN
;
A
#
# COMPACT_ATOMS: atom_id res chain seq x y z
N MET A 1 2.42 49.05 -36.35
CA MET A 1 3.10 49.67 -35.19
C MET A 1 2.49 49.09 -33.93
N ILE A 2 3.27 48.47 -33.05
CA ILE A 2 2.79 48.04 -31.72
C ILE A 2 2.51 49.34 -30.96
N ARG A 3 1.23 49.65 -30.70
CA ARG A 3 0.83 50.88 -30.00
C ARG A 3 0.85 50.74 -28.47
N ALA A 4 1.04 49.52 -27.96
CA ALA A 4 0.96 49.20 -26.55
C ALA A 4 2.34 49.04 -25.93
N GLU A 5 2.52 49.54 -24.70
CA GLU A 5 3.74 49.33 -23.94
C GLU A 5 3.89 47.86 -23.53
N PRO A 6 5.10 47.29 -23.48
CA PRO A 6 5.29 45.89 -23.06
C PRO A 6 4.68 45.57 -21.68
N LYS A 7 4.66 46.55 -20.76
CA LYS A 7 4.04 46.41 -19.44
C LYS A 7 2.53 46.29 -19.50
N SER A 8 1.85 46.98 -20.43
CA SER A 8 0.40 46.90 -20.56
C SER A 8 -0.03 45.55 -21.14
N ILE A 9 0.77 44.98 -22.06
CA ILE A 9 0.54 43.63 -22.59
C ILE A 9 0.63 42.59 -21.45
N LEU A 10 1.67 42.65 -20.63
CA LEU A 10 1.81 41.72 -19.50
C LEU A 10 0.71 41.90 -18.44
N ALA A 11 0.34 43.14 -18.11
CA ALA A 11 -0.77 43.41 -17.19
C ALA A 11 -2.10 42.86 -17.73
N PHE A 12 -2.33 42.97 -19.04
CA PHE A 12 -3.49 42.38 -19.70
C PHE A 12 -3.48 40.85 -19.63
N LEU A 13 -2.35 40.19 -19.89
CA LEU A 13 -2.22 38.74 -19.74
C LEU A 13 -2.54 38.27 -18.31
N VAL A 14 -2.15 39.04 -17.30
CA VAL A 14 -2.45 38.73 -15.89
C VAL A 14 -3.93 38.92 -15.58
N ASN A 15 -4.52 40.03 -16.02
CA ASN A 15 -5.91 40.36 -15.72
C ASN A 15 -6.91 39.44 -16.42
N HIS A 16 -6.55 38.92 -17.59
CA HIS A 16 -7.40 38.04 -18.42
C HIS A 16 -6.82 36.64 -18.58
N PHE A 17 -6.04 36.18 -17.59
CA PHE A 17 -5.34 34.90 -17.67
C PHE A 17 -6.31 33.73 -17.91
N ASP A 18 -7.45 33.70 -17.22
CA ASP A 18 -8.43 32.61 -17.33
C ASP A 18 -9.03 32.51 -18.74
N LEU A 19 -9.40 33.64 -19.35
CA LEU A 19 -9.87 33.70 -20.73
C LEU A 19 -8.80 33.18 -21.69
N ILE A 20 -7.55 33.63 -21.52
CA ILE A 20 -6.45 33.26 -22.42
C ILE A 20 -6.09 31.78 -22.24
N ALA A 21 -6.18 31.24 -21.02
CA ALA A 21 -6.00 29.83 -20.74
C ALA A 21 -7.10 28.98 -21.42
N GLU A 22 -8.35 29.43 -21.42
CA GLU A 22 -9.45 28.72 -22.10
C GLU A 22 -9.31 28.77 -23.64
N LEU A 23 -8.89 29.92 -24.19
CA LEU A 23 -8.53 30.03 -25.62
C LEU A 23 -7.36 29.11 -25.99
N PHE A 24 -6.40 28.96 -25.08
CA PHE A 24 -5.27 28.06 -25.28
C PHE A 24 -5.71 26.59 -25.21
N ASP A 25 -6.53 26.20 -24.24
CA ASP A 25 -7.06 24.84 -24.09
C ASP A 25 -7.92 24.43 -25.30
N THR A 26 -8.72 25.36 -25.84
CA THR A 26 -9.50 25.12 -27.08
C THR A 26 -8.59 24.95 -28.29
N GLN A 27 -7.56 25.79 -28.45
CA GLN A 27 -6.58 25.62 -29.53
C GLN A 27 -5.77 24.32 -29.39
N ILE A 28 -5.47 23.84 -28.17
CA ILE A 28 -4.81 22.54 -27.99
C ILE A 28 -5.69 21.40 -28.48
N LYS A 29 -7.00 21.44 -28.20
CA LYS A 29 -7.93 20.36 -28.56
C LYS A 29 -8.21 20.32 -30.06
N ASP A 30 -8.49 21.48 -30.65
CA ASP A 30 -9.03 21.58 -32.02
C ASP A 30 -8.00 22.11 -33.04
N ASP A 31 -6.75 22.35 -32.62
CA ASP A 31 -5.65 23.03 -33.34
C ASP A 31 -5.93 24.49 -33.73
N ILE A 32 -7.20 24.89 -33.76
CA ILE A 32 -7.71 26.16 -34.24
C ILE A 32 -8.87 26.61 -33.36
N ILE A 33 -9.03 27.91 -33.16
CA ILE A 33 -10.16 28.49 -32.42
C ILE A 33 -11.22 28.92 -33.44
N SER A 34 -12.33 28.17 -33.51
CA SER A 34 -13.46 28.53 -34.36
C SER A 34 -14.16 29.79 -33.85
N ARG A 35 -14.83 30.52 -34.75
CA ARG A 35 -15.56 31.75 -34.41
C ARG A 35 -16.65 31.55 -33.35
N GLY A 36 -17.36 30.43 -33.40
CA GLY A 36 -18.37 30.08 -32.38
C GLY A 36 -17.75 29.88 -30.99
N SER A 37 -16.61 29.19 -30.93
CA SER A 37 -15.86 28.97 -29.68
C SER A 37 -15.33 30.28 -29.11
N LEU A 38 -14.74 31.13 -29.97
CA LEU A 38 -14.28 32.46 -29.57
C LEU A 38 -15.41 33.31 -28.97
N GLN A 39 -16.57 33.35 -29.63
CA GLN A 39 -17.73 34.11 -29.13
C GLN A 39 -18.24 33.55 -27.80
N SER A 40 -18.34 32.23 -27.65
CA SER A 40 -18.78 31.62 -26.39
C SER A 40 -17.84 31.92 -25.22
N ILE A 41 -16.53 31.94 -25.46
CA ILE A 41 -15.52 32.26 -24.44
C ILE A 41 -15.59 33.76 -24.10
N LEU A 42 -15.73 34.62 -25.10
CA LEU A 42 -15.83 36.07 -24.88
C LEU A 42 -17.11 36.47 -24.13
N GLU A 43 -18.24 35.78 -24.38
CA GLU A 43 -19.50 35.99 -23.65
C GLU A 43 -19.38 35.67 -22.14
N ASN A 44 -18.50 34.73 -21.77
CA ASN A 44 -18.32 34.32 -20.37
C ASN A 44 -17.44 35.28 -19.55
N TYR A 45 -16.56 36.05 -20.18
CA TYR A 45 -15.51 36.82 -19.48
C TYR A 45 -15.55 38.32 -19.72
N ASP A 46 -15.92 38.79 -20.93
CA ASP A 46 -16.31 40.16 -21.33
C ASP A 46 -16.06 40.33 -22.85
N SER A 47 -17.12 40.63 -23.62
CA SER A 47 -17.05 40.75 -25.08
C SER A 47 -16.28 41.98 -25.57
N ALA A 48 -16.04 42.97 -24.70
CA ALA A 48 -15.28 44.17 -25.05
C ALA A 48 -13.76 43.93 -25.21
N ILE A 49 -13.27 42.75 -24.85
CA ILE A 49 -11.84 42.39 -24.84
C ILE A 49 -11.33 41.98 -26.24
N GLU A 50 -12.21 41.59 -27.16
CA GLU A 50 -11.87 41.15 -28.52
C GLU A 50 -10.91 42.10 -29.28
N PRO A 51 -11.16 43.44 -29.37
CA PRO A 51 -10.24 44.35 -30.07
C PRO A 51 -8.84 44.42 -29.42
N GLN A 52 -8.75 44.24 -28.10
CA GLN A 52 -7.48 44.26 -27.38
C GLN A 52 -6.64 43.00 -27.67
N LEU A 53 -7.28 41.85 -27.89
CA LEU A 53 -6.59 40.61 -28.29
C LEU A 53 -5.87 40.76 -29.64
N TYR A 54 -6.46 41.49 -30.58
CA TYR A 54 -5.81 41.81 -31.86
C TYR A 54 -4.77 42.91 -31.73
N GLU A 55 -5.06 43.97 -30.96
CA GLU A 55 -4.13 45.09 -30.76
C GLU A 55 -2.81 44.63 -30.12
N TYR A 56 -2.89 43.71 -29.15
CA TYR A 56 -1.72 43.11 -28.50
C TYR A 56 -1.11 41.94 -29.28
N LYS A 57 -1.66 41.62 -30.46
CA LYS A 57 -1.24 40.50 -31.34
C LYS A 57 -1.28 39.14 -30.65
N ILE A 58 -2.17 38.96 -29.68
CA ILE A 58 -2.35 37.68 -28.99
C ILE A 58 -3.04 36.72 -29.94
N LEU A 59 -4.08 37.18 -30.65
CA LEU A 59 -4.78 36.42 -31.68
C LEU A 59 -4.40 36.89 -33.08
N SER A 60 -4.31 35.92 -33.99
CA SER A 60 -4.14 36.10 -35.43
C SER A 60 -5.31 35.43 -36.15
N GLY A 61 -5.93 36.14 -37.11
CA GLY A 61 -6.96 35.56 -37.96
C GLY A 61 -6.34 34.73 -39.08
N LYS A 62 -6.77 33.48 -39.22
CA LYS A 62 -6.40 32.56 -40.30
C LYS A 62 -7.66 32.16 -41.07
N GLY A 63 -8.13 33.05 -41.94
CA GLY A 63 -9.39 32.83 -42.68
C GLY A 63 -10.61 33.13 -41.80
N GLU A 64 -11.50 32.14 -41.65
CA GLU A 64 -12.69 32.24 -40.76
C GLU A 64 -12.39 31.89 -39.29
N ASP A 65 -11.17 31.40 -39.02
CA ASP A 65 -10.77 30.93 -37.71
C ASP A 65 -9.63 31.75 -37.09
N TYR A 66 -9.35 31.51 -35.81
CA TYR A 66 -8.37 32.23 -35.01
C TYR A 66 -7.28 31.31 -34.46
N VAL A 67 -6.06 31.85 -34.34
CA VAL A 67 -4.90 31.16 -33.80
C VAL A 67 -4.12 32.11 -32.91
N ILE A 68 -3.75 31.67 -31.70
CA ILE A 68 -2.85 32.38 -30.80
C ILE A 68 -1.47 32.48 -31.45
N HIS A 69 -0.89 33.68 -31.43
CA HIS A 69 0.41 33.91 -32.03
C HIS A 69 1.51 33.13 -31.30
N ASP A 70 2.44 32.53 -32.06
CA ASP A 70 3.48 31.60 -31.58
C ASP A 70 4.23 32.02 -30.29
N PRO A 71 4.67 33.29 -30.09
CA PRO A 71 5.34 33.69 -28.84
C PRO A 71 4.44 33.59 -27.60
N TYR A 72 3.17 33.95 -27.73
CA TYR A 72 2.20 33.83 -26.65
C TYR A 72 1.80 32.36 -26.45
N PHE A 73 1.66 31.61 -27.54
CA PHE A 73 1.39 30.17 -27.46
C PHE A 73 2.50 29.45 -26.67
N LYS A 74 3.77 29.65 -27.03
CA LYS A 74 4.92 29.07 -26.30
C LYS A 74 5.01 29.51 -24.84
N LEU A 75 4.66 30.77 -24.56
CA LEU A 75 4.61 31.27 -23.19
C LEU A 75 3.52 30.58 -22.37
N LEU A 76 2.30 30.46 -22.93
CA LEU A 76 1.19 29.78 -22.27
C LEU A 76 1.46 28.28 -22.10
N GLU A 77 2.05 27.65 -23.12
CA GLU A 77 2.49 26.25 -23.08
C GLU A 77 3.46 26.02 -21.92
N PHE A 78 4.42 26.93 -21.75
CA PHE A 78 5.39 26.90 -20.65
C PHE A 78 4.75 27.16 -19.28
N VAL A 79 3.90 28.18 -19.16
CA VAL A 79 3.27 28.58 -17.88
C VAL A 79 2.27 27.53 -17.40
N LEU A 80 1.45 27.00 -18.31
CA LEU A 80 0.42 26.00 -18.00
C LEU A 80 0.97 24.56 -17.94
N GLN A 81 2.24 24.36 -18.32
CA GLN A 81 2.88 23.06 -18.43
C GLN A 81 2.02 22.08 -19.25
N GLN A 82 1.53 22.55 -20.38
CA GLN A 82 0.61 21.84 -21.27
C GLN A 82 1.27 21.65 -22.63
N PHE A 83 2.22 20.73 -22.72
CA PHE A 83 2.96 20.46 -23.95
C PHE A 83 2.29 19.33 -24.73
N LYS A 84 2.12 19.48 -26.05
CA LYS A 84 1.72 18.36 -26.90
C LYS A 84 2.90 17.37 -27.01
N PRO A 85 2.75 16.09 -26.62
CA PRO A 85 3.83 15.12 -26.76
C PRO A 85 4.26 15.02 -28.22
N LEU A 86 5.57 15.19 -28.49
CA LEU A 86 6.10 15.07 -29.84
C LEU A 86 5.99 13.64 -30.33
N LEU A 87 5.66 13.49 -31.61
CA LEU A 87 5.64 12.20 -32.27
C LEU A 87 7.07 11.64 -32.39
N PRO A 88 7.27 10.31 -32.37
CA PRO A 88 8.58 9.68 -32.57
C PRO A 88 9.31 10.15 -33.84
N GLU A 89 8.55 10.39 -34.91
CA GLU A 89 9.07 10.89 -36.19
C GLU A 89 9.70 12.28 -36.06
N GLN A 90 9.17 13.13 -35.17
CA GLN A 90 9.73 14.46 -34.91
C GLN A 90 11.05 14.34 -34.13
N ILE A 91 11.13 13.40 -33.18
CA ILE A 91 12.37 13.10 -32.45
C ILE A 91 13.46 12.57 -33.41
N GLN A 92 13.09 11.71 -34.37
CA GLN A 92 14.01 11.25 -35.42
C GLN A 92 14.49 12.37 -36.35
N LYS A 93 13.65 13.37 -36.64
CA LYS A 93 14.08 14.56 -37.41
C LYS A 93 15.19 15.32 -36.68
N TYR A 94 15.10 15.47 -35.36
CA TYR A 94 16.18 16.08 -34.56
C TYR A 94 17.47 15.25 -34.64
N TYR A 95 17.39 13.92 -34.53
CA TYR A 95 18.57 13.05 -34.73
C TYR A 95 19.25 13.32 -36.07
N HIS A 96 18.48 13.31 -37.16
CA HIS A 96 19.03 13.56 -38.50
C HIS A 96 19.58 14.98 -38.65
N SER A 97 18.91 15.99 -38.10
CA SER A 97 19.36 17.38 -38.10
C SER A 97 20.72 17.54 -37.40
N ILE A 98 20.82 17.07 -36.16
CA ILE A 98 22.04 17.11 -35.34
C ILE A 98 23.18 16.36 -36.03
N ARG A 99 22.92 15.15 -36.54
CA ARG A 99 23.92 14.34 -37.24
C ARG A 99 24.42 15.01 -38.51
N ASN A 100 23.52 15.59 -39.31
CA ASN A 100 23.89 16.30 -40.54
C ASN A 100 24.72 17.55 -40.24
N LEU A 101 24.35 18.33 -39.21
CA LEU A 101 25.12 19.49 -38.78
C LEU A 101 26.50 19.09 -38.24
N PHE A 102 26.59 17.99 -37.51
CA PHE A 102 27.85 17.47 -37.01
C PHE A 102 28.77 16.95 -38.12
N GLN A 103 28.24 16.22 -39.10
CA GLN A 103 29.02 15.78 -40.28
C GLN A 103 29.56 16.97 -41.06
N LYS A 104 28.71 17.98 -41.29
CA LYS A 104 29.09 19.26 -41.90
C LYS A 104 30.20 19.96 -41.11
N LEU A 105 30.13 19.95 -39.78
CA LEU A 105 31.15 20.52 -38.90
C LEU A 105 32.48 19.74 -38.96
N LYS A 106 32.43 18.41 -39.08
CA LYS A 106 33.62 17.55 -39.26
C LYS A 106 34.30 17.75 -40.62
N GLN A 107 33.52 17.87 -41.70
CA GLN A 107 34.03 18.08 -43.05
C GLN A 107 34.73 19.44 -43.21
N ASP A 108 34.16 20.48 -42.63
CA ASP A 108 34.70 21.84 -42.75
C ASP A 108 35.76 22.22 -41.71
N ALA A 109 36.08 21.31 -40.78
CA ALA A 109 37.26 21.48 -39.92
C ALA A 109 38.59 21.50 -40.71
N TYR A 110 38.55 21.13 -41.99
CA TYR A 110 39.67 21.22 -42.93
C TYR A 110 39.61 22.49 -43.81
N THR A 111 38.52 23.26 -43.74
CA THR A 111 38.27 24.46 -44.54
C THR A 111 38.55 25.71 -43.70
N THR A 112 39.35 26.64 -44.22
CA THR A 112 39.97 27.77 -43.50
C THR A 112 38.97 28.84 -42.96
N ASP A 113 37.67 28.71 -43.22
CA ASP A 113 36.66 29.73 -42.86
C ASP A 113 36.15 29.60 -41.42
N LYS A 114 36.75 30.45 -40.57
CA LYS A 114 36.48 30.57 -39.13
C LYS A 114 35.04 30.95 -38.80
N GLU A 115 34.49 31.95 -39.51
CA GLU A 115 33.15 32.48 -39.24
C GLU A 115 32.05 31.46 -39.55
N LEU A 116 32.24 30.70 -40.63
CA LEU A 116 31.35 29.62 -41.03
C LEU A 116 31.35 28.48 -40.00
N THR A 117 32.52 28.17 -39.42
CA THR A 117 32.64 27.18 -38.33
C THR A 117 31.90 27.65 -37.07
N ILE A 118 32.05 28.92 -36.68
CA ILE A 118 31.35 29.51 -35.51
C ILE A 118 29.84 29.47 -35.72
N ALA A 119 29.34 29.95 -36.86
CA ALA A 119 27.91 29.96 -37.16
C ALA A 119 27.29 28.54 -37.17
N ARG A 120 28.07 27.51 -37.51
CA ARG A 120 27.62 26.12 -37.44
C ARG A 120 27.63 25.54 -36.03
N ILE A 121 28.62 25.92 -35.21
CA ILE A 121 28.61 25.57 -33.78
C ILE A 121 27.36 26.17 -33.11
N GLU A 122 27.03 27.43 -33.42
CA GLU A 122 25.84 28.10 -32.88
C GLU A 122 24.56 27.41 -33.34
N LYS A 123 24.41 27.11 -34.64
CA LYS A 123 23.25 26.36 -35.15
C LYS A 123 23.13 24.96 -34.52
N LEU A 124 24.26 24.26 -34.34
CA LEU A 124 24.26 22.95 -33.68
C LEU A 124 23.82 23.08 -32.22
N SER A 125 24.33 24.08 -31.50
CA SER A 125 23.92 24.39 -30.12
C SER A 125 22.42 24.70 -30.02
N GLU A 126 21.87 25.49 -30.94
CA GLU A 126 20.45 25.84 -30.98
C GLU A 126 19.58 24.60 -31.17
N GLU A 127 19.94 23.73 -32.13
CA GLU A 127 19.22 22.48 -32.40
C GLU A 127 19.30 21.50 -31.22
N ILE A 128 20.46 21.38 -30.57
CA ILE A 128 20.62 20.55 -29.36
C ILE A 128 19.75 21.10 -28.23
N THR A 129 19.75 22.41 -28.01
CA THR A 129 18.95 23.04 -26.95
C THR A 129 17.46 22.86 -27.21
N ALA A 130 17.02 23.02 -28.46
CA ALA A 130 15.64 22.76 -28.85
C ALA A 130 15.25 21.29 -28.61
N PHE A 131 16.13 20.35 -28.98
CA PHE A 131 15.91 18.93 -28.73
C PHE A 131 15.77 18.62 -27.23
N VAL A 132 16.68 19.11 -26.39
CA VAL A 132 16.66 18.87 -24.94
C VAL A 132 15.40 19.44 -24.30
N ASN A 133 15.07 20.69 -24.60
CA ASN A 133 13.84 21.33 -24.09
C ASN A 133 12.60 20.51 -24.48
N ASN A 134 12.55 20.03 -25.71
CA ASN A 134 11.45 19.20 -26.19
C ASN A 134 11.36 17.85 -25.46
N VAL A 135 12.49 17.21 -25.14
CA VAL A 135 12.51 16.00 -24.31
C VAL A 135 11.95 16.29 -22.92
N VAL A 136 12.37 17.38 -22.28
CA VAL A 136 11.85 17.81 -20.97
C VAL A 136 10.35 18.06 -21.03
N TYR A 137 9.88 18.80 -22.05
CA TYR A 137 8.46 19.12 -22.25
C TYR A 137 7.60 17.88 -22.47
N ASN A 138 8.09 16.93 -23.29
CA ASN A 138 7.44 15.64 -23.48
C ASN A 138 7.35 14.87 -22.17
N THR A 139 8.43 14.82 -21.39
CA THR A 139 8.43 14.14 -20.10
C THR A 139 7.42 14.76 -19.14
N LEU A 140 7.40 16.09 -19.00
CA LEU A 140 6.46 16.79 -18.13
C LEU A 140 5.01 16.54 -18.54
N SER A 141 4.71 16.56 -19.84
CA SER A 141 3.38 16.26 -20.36
C SER A 141 2.96 14.82 -20.06
N LEU A 142 3.83 13.84 -20.38
CA LEU A 142 3.58 12.43 -20.10
C LEU A 142 3.39 12.17 -18.60
N LEU A 143 4.11 12.87 -17.73
CA LEU A 143 3.94 12.76 -16.28
C LEU A 143 2.60 13.34 -15.80
N LYS A 144 2.19 14.50 -16.33
CA LYS A 144 0.90 15.11 -16.02
C LYS A 144 -0.25 14.20 -16.45
N GLU A 145 -0.19 13.70 -17.67
CA GLU A 145 -1.15 12.76 -18.25
C GLU A 145 -1.19 11.43 -17.48
N SER A 146 -0.03 10.87 -17.15
CA SER A 146 0.13 9.67 -16.30
C SER A 146 -0.50 9.87 -14.92
N ARG A 147 -0.26 11.01 -14.26
CA ARG A 147 -0.86 11.35 -12.96
C ARG A 147 -2.37 11.53 -13.06
N ALA A 148 -2.87 12.16 -14.12
CA ALA A 148 -4.31 12.29 -14.38
C ALA A 148 -4.98 10.92 -14.55
N LEU A 149 -4.35 9.98 -15.27
CA LEU A 149 -4.84 8.60 -15.34
C LEU A 149 -4.78 7.87 -14.00
N LYS A 150 -3.72 8.06 -13.21
CA LYS A 150 -3.60 7.46 -11.85
C LYS A 150 -4.73 7.93 -10.93
N ALA A 151 -5.02 9.23 -10.94
CA ALA A 151 -6.02 9.87 -10.09
C ALA A 151 -7.47 9.67 -10.59
N ASN A 152 -7.65 9.17 -11.82
CA ASN A 152 -8.95 9.02 -12.48
C ASN A 152 -9.81 10.31 -12.45
N THR A 153 -9.19 11.46 -12.72
CA THR A 153 -9.86 12.77 -12.69
C THR A 153 -11.00 12.88 -13.68
N LEU A 154 -10.96 12.10 -14.77
CA LEU A 154 -11.94 12.09 -15.85
C LEU A 154 -13.02 11.01 -15.71
N GLN A 155 -13.04 10.24 -14.60
CA GLN A 155 -13.96 9.12 -14.40
C GLN A 155 -14.02 8.16 -15.61
N LEU A 156 -12.87 7.86 -16.21
CA LEU A 156 -12.81 7.01 -17.40
C LEU A 156 -13.08 5.56 -17.03
N GLU A 157 -13.73 4.83 -17.95
CA GLU A 157 -13.87 3.39 -17.82
C GLU A 157 -12.49 2.72 -17.85
N TYR A 158 -12.35 1.63 -17.09
CA TYR A 158 -11.06 0.96 -16.91
C TYR A 158 -10.43 0.51 -18.23
N HIS A 159 -11.23 0.02 -19.17
CA HIS A 159 -10.75 -0.40 -20.50
C HIS A 159 -10.13 0.78 -21.28
N GLU A 160 -10.71 1.97 -21.20
CA GLU A 160 -10.18 3.16 -21.85
C GLU A 160 -8.90 3.66 -21.19
N LYS A 161 -8.81 3.56 -19.85
CA LYS A 161 -7.59 3.86 -19.08
C LYS A 161 -6.43 2.96 -19.52
N VAL A 162 -6.68 1.65 -19.69
CA VAL A 162 -5.66 0.70 -20.19
C VAL A 162 -5.25 1.05 -21.63
N ARG A 163 -6.21 1.33 -22.51
CA ARG A 163 -5.92 1.67 -23.92
C ARG A 163 -5.08 2.93 -24.03
N LYS A 164 -5.41 3.99 -23.28
CA LYS A 164 -4.64 5.25 -23.26
C LYS A 164 -3.23 5.04 -22.69
N ALA A 165 -3.11 4.29 -21.59
CA ALA A 165 -1.80 3.97 -21.03
C ALA A 165 -0.92 3.18 -22.01
N ARG A 166 -1.47 2.15 -22.67
CA ARG A 166 -0.74 1.40 -23.70
C ARG A 166 -0.34 2.27 -24.87
N TYR A 167 -1.26 3.12 -25.35
CA TYR A 167 -0.96 4.09 -26.41
C TYR A 167 0.24 4.98 -26.05
N TRP A 168 0.32 5.46 -24.80
CA TRP A 168 1.46 6.27 -24.37
C TRP A 168 2.77 5.49 -24.26
N ILE A 169 2.69 4.25 -23.77
CA ILE A 169 3.85 3.37 -23.64
C ILE A 169 4.44 3.05 -25.01
N GLU A 170 3.59 2.62 -25.95
CA GLU A 170 4.02 2.16 -27.27
C GLU A 170 4.44 3.32 -28.18
N ASN A 171 3.72 4.45 -28.15
CA ASN A 171 3.95 5.53 -29.12
C ASN A 171 4.88 6.63 -28.63
N TYR A 172 5.16 6.74 -27.33
CA TYR A 172 6.03 7.82 -26.83
C TYR A 172 7.17 7.30 -25.96
N ILE A 173 6.88 6.41 -25.01
CA ILE A 173 7.88 5.98 -24.02
C ILE A 173 8.89 5.01 -24.63
N GLN A 174 8.43 3.97 -25.33
CA GLN A 174 9.32 2.99 -25.96
C GLN A 174 10.20 3.61 -27.05
N PRO A 175 9.69 4.46 -27.96
CA PRO A 175 10.54 5.16 -28.92
C PRO A 175 11.53 6.11 -28.26
N LEU A 176 11.11 6.86 -27.25
CA LEU A 176 12.00 7.76 -26.52
C LEU A 176 13.10 7.00 -25.79
N ASN A 177 12.78 5.88 -25.13
CA ASN A 177 13.79 5.01 -24.53
C ASN A 177 14.75 4.46 -25.59
N THR A 178 14.25 3.99 -26.75
CA THR A 178 15.10 3.47 -27.82
C THR A 178 16.04 4.54 -28.38
N ILE A 179 15.57 5.78 -28.48
CA ILE A 179 16.34 6.92 -29.01
C ILE A 179 17.35 7.45 -27.98
N LEU A 180 17.05 7.32 -26.69
CA LEU A 180 17.90 7.75 -25.59
C LEU A 180 18.78 6.63 -25.01
N ASP A 181 18.61 5.38 -25.47
CA ASP A 181 19.34 4.24 -24.95
C ASP A 181 20.85 4.38 -25.19
N ILE A 182 21.61 4.19 -24.12
CA ILE A 182 23.08 4.25 -24.13
C ILE A 182 23.63 3.06 -24.93
N ASP A 183 22.95 1.91 -24.87
CA ASP A 183 23.38 0.67 -25.50
C ASP A 183 23.06 0.60 -27.00
N HIS A 184 22.23 1.51 -27.52
CA HIS A 184 21.85 1.53 -28.93
C HIS A 184 22.85 2.34 -29.78
N ALA A 185 23.54 1.68 -30.71
CA ALA A 185 24.59 2.31 -31.54
C ALA A 185 24.13 3.50 -32.42
N GLN A 186 22.82 3.64 -32.65
CA GLN A 186 22.22 4.75 -33.41
C GLN A 186 21.45 5.75 -32.52
N SER A 187 21.64 5.73 -31.20
CA SER A 187 20.96 6.66 -30.30
C SER A 187 21.44 8.10 -30.47
N ILE A 188 20.54 9.05 -30.20
CA ILE A 188 20.90 10.48 -30.14
C ILE A 188 21.93 10.69 -29.05
N TYR A 189 21.81 9.97 -27.93
CA TYR A 189 22.75 10.06 -26.81
C TYR A 189 24.19 9.75 -27.25
N ASN A 190 24.40 8.68 -28.01
CA ASN A 190 25.72 8.33 -28.53
C ASN A 190 26.25 9.35 -29.55
N GLU A 191 25.38 9.94 -30.38
CA GLU A 191 25.81 11.05 -31.26
C GLU A 191 26.18 12.32 -30.46
N LEU A 192 25.43 12.67 -29.40
CA LEU A 192 25.78 13.78 -28.50
C LEU A 192 27.14 13.54 -27.83
N LEU A 193 27.39 12.31 -27.38
CA LEU A 193 28.67 11.91 -26.79
C LEU A 193 29.82 11.96 -27.81
N ASN A 194 29.57 11.59 -29.06
CA ASN A 194 30.54 11.75 -30.14
C ASN A 194 30.84 13.24 -30.41
N ILE A 195 29.82 14.10 -30.36
CA ILE A 195 29.99 15.55 -30.51
C ILE A 195 30.76 16.11 -29.32
N SER A 196 30.49 15.65 -28.09
CA SER A 196 31.17 16.14 -26.87
C SER A 196 32.64 15.73 -26.86
N GLN A 197 32.97 14.50 -27.24
CA GLN A 197 34.36 14.06 -27.45
C GLN A 197 35.08 14.87 -28.53
N TYR A 198 34.40 15.12 -29.66
CA TYR A 198 34.95 15.95 -30.72
C TYR A 198 35.20 17.39 -30.26
N ALA A 199 34.25 18.00 -29.57
CA ALA A 199 34.38 19.34 -29.00
C ALA A 199 35.51 19.41 -27.96
N ASN A 200 35.68 18.39 -27.13
CA ASN A 200 36.78 18.32 -26.16
C ASN A 200 38.15 18.24 -26.86
N THR A 201 38.25 17.42 -27.92
CA THR A 201 39.49 17.30 -28.71
C THR A 201 39.82 18.62 -29.42
N ARG A 202 38.82 19.25 -30.05
CA ARG A 202 38.97 20.54 -30.74
C ARG A 202 39.18 21.71 -29.80
N ARG A 203 38.71 21.61 -28.55
CA ARG A 203 39.13 22.52 -27.51
C ARG A 203 40.64 22.43 -27.34
N LEU A 204 41.30 21.27 -27.35
CA LEU A 204 42.74 21.17 -27.07
C LEU A 204 43.66 21.56 -28.23
N ASP A 205 43.18 21.57 -29.48
CA ASP A 205 43.91 22.03 -30.67
C ASP A 205 44.00 23.58 -30.69
N TYR A 206 45.19 24.17 -30.57
CA TYR A 206 45.33 25.63 -30.61
C TYR A 206 46.24 26.20 -31.69
N SER A 207 45.59 26.92 -32.61
CA SER A 207 46.12 28.08 -33.36
C SER A 207 45.32 29.38 -33.08
N HIS A 208 44.11 29.32 -32.49
CA HIS A 208 43.18 30.47 -32.38
C HIS A 208 42.24 30.45 -31.16
N GLU A 209 42.18 31.57 -30.40
CA GLU A 209 41.43 31.69 -29.13
C GLU A 209 39.88 31.82 -29.28
N GLY A 210 39.37 32.40 -30.38
CA GLY A 210 37.92 32.57 -30.55
C GLY A 210 37.17 31.24 -30.76
N LEU A 211 37.75 30.32 -31.53
CA LEU A 211 37.18 28.98 -31.77
C LEU A 211 37.23 28.13 -30.50
N ARG A 212 38.32 28.23 -29.72
CA ARG A 212 38.44 27.59 -28.40
C ARG A 212 37.23 27.85 -27.52
N ARG A 213 36.89 29.13 -27.34
CA ARG A 213 35.79 29.55 -26.45
C ARG A 213 34.45 29.02 -26.92
N GLN A 214 34.23 28.94 -28.23
CA GLN A 214 32.98 28.40 -28.78
C GLN A 214 32.90 26.87 -28.62
N PHE A 215 33.99 26.14 -28.84
CA PHE A 215 34.04 24.70 -28.55
C PHE A 215 33.91 24.39 -27.04
N GLU A 216 34.44 25.25 -26.18
CA GLU A 216 34.29 25.13 -24.73
C GLU A 216 32.84 25.34 -24.28
N ARG A 217 32.15 26.35 -24.83
CA ARG A 217 30.71 26.57 -24.61
C ARG A 217 29.89 25.38 -25.08
N LEU A 218 30.14 24.91 -26.30
CA LEU A 218 29.46 23.74 -26.87
C LEU A 218 29.67 22.50 -26.00
N TYR A 219 30.90 22.27 -25.52
CA TYR A 219 31.21 21.15 -24.64
C TYR A 219 30.47 21.23 -23.29
N GLN A 220 30.40 22.41 -22.67
CA GLN A 220 29.63 22.62 -21.44
C GLN A 220 28.13 22.35 -21.66
N GLN A 221 27.56 22.93 -22.72
CA GLN A 221 26.16 22.73 -23.09
C GLN A 221 25.83 21.25 -23.36
N LEU A 222 26.74 20.51 -24.01
CA LEU A 222 26.58 19.09 -24.27
C LEU A 222 26.57 18.26 -22.98
N ASN A 223 27.46 18.56 -22.02
CA ASN A 223 27.45 17.87 -20.73
C ASN A 223 26.16 18.14 -19.95
N ASP A 224 25.69 19.40 -19.96
CA ASP A 224 24.43 19.76 -19.31
C ASP A 224 23.23 19.07 -19.99
N ALA A 225 23.22 19.03 -21.32
CA ALA A 225 22.22 18.32 -22.11
C ALA A 225 22.21 16.81 -21.84
N GLU A 226 23.38 16.16 -21.85
CA GLU A 226 23.53 14.74 -21.54
C GLU A 226 22.99 14.42 -20.13
N ARG A 227 23.32 15.26 -19.14
CA ARG A 227 22.82 15.11 -17.78
C ARG A 227 21.31 15.28 -17.68
N GLN A 228 20.74 16.31 -18.31
CA GLN A 228 19.29 16.54 -18.31
C GLN A 228 18.54 15.38 -18.94
N ILE A 229 19.00 14.90 -20.11
CA ILE A 229 18.39 13.75 -20.79
C ILE A 229 18.39 12.50 -19.90
N GLN A 230 19.49 12.24 -19.18
CA GLN A 230 19.56 11.12 -18.24
C GLN A 230 18.60 11.28 -17.06
N GLU A 231 18.54 12.47 -16.46
CA GLU A 231 17.62 12.76 -15.34
C GLU A 231 16.15 12.54 -15.76
N GLU A 232 15.76 13.03 -16.94
CA GLU A 232 14.42 12.86 -17.50
C GLU A 232 14.10 11.39 -17.83
N SER A 233 15.05 10.64 -18.38
CA SER A 233 14.88 9.20 -18.67
C SER A 233 14.66 8.38 -17.39
N ILE A 234 15.43 8.68 -16.33
CA ILE A 234 15.26 8.03 -15.02
C ILE A 234 13.90 8.39 -14.41
N LEU A 235 13.49 9.65 -14.52
CA LEU A 235 12.20 10.13 -14.01
C LEU A 235 11.02 9.43 -14.69
N LEU A 236 11.04 9.35 -16.02
CA LEU A 236 10.05 8.61 -16.81
C LEU A 236 9.96 7.16 -16.37
N THR A 237 11.11 6.48 -16.27
CA THR A 237 11.16 5.06 -15.88
C THR A 237 10.59 4.86 -14.47
N LYS A 238 10.93 5.72 -13.51
CA LYS A 238 10.43 5.66 -12.12
C LYS A 238 8.94 5.93 -11.99
N GLU A 239 8.35 6.76 -12.84
CA GLU A 239 6.93 7.14 -12.73
C GLU A 239 6.00 6.22 -13.53
N LEU A 240 6.50 5.69 -14.65
CA LEU A 240 5.71 4.91 -15.61
C LEU A 240 5.76 3.41 -15.34
N LEU A 241 6.88 2.84 -14.89
CA LEU A 241 6.92 1.42 -14.50
C LEU A 241 5.90 1.10 -13.40
N PRO A 242 5.81 1.88 -12.29
CA PRO A 242 4.80 1.63 -11.28
C PRO A 242 3.36 1.84 -11.77
N LEU A 243 3.13 2.76 -12.72
CA LEU A 243 1.82 2.92 -13.36
C LEU A 243 1.45 1.66 -14.14
N LEU A 244 2.39 1.15 -14.92
CA LEU A 244 2.21 -0.02 -15.77
C LEU A 244 1.94 -1.27 -14.91
N ASP A 245 2.69 -1.46 -13.83
CA ASP A 245 2.49 -2.56 -12.89
C ASP A 245 1.16 -2.44 -12.14
N ARG A 246 0.76 -1.22 -11.74
CA ARG A 246 -0.56 -0.97 -11.14
C ARG A 246 -1.70 -1.28 -12.12
N ILE A 247 -1.57 -0.87 -13.38
CA ILE A 247 -2.58 -1.18 -14.39
C ILE A 247 -2.64 -2.70 -14.63
N LYS A 248 -1.50 -3.39 -14.74
CA LYS A 248 -1.48 -4.85 -14.88
C LYS A 248 -2.16 -5.56 -13.71
N THR A 249 -1.81 -5.20 -12.47
CA THR A 249 -2.42 -5.78 -11.28
C THR A 249 -3.91 -5.48 -11.18
N GLU A 250 -4.36 -4.24 -11.47
CA GLU A 250 -5.79 -3.90 -11.56
C GLU A 250 -6.49 -4.77 -12.63
N SER A 251 -5.85 -5.05 -13.76
CA SER A 251 -6.41 -5.85 -14.86
C SER A 251 -6.53 -7.33 -14.49
N GLU A 252 -5.51 -7.86 -13.82
CA GLU A 252 -5.49 -9.23 -13.31
C GLU A 252 -6.57 -9.43 -12.25
N ILE A 253 -6.73 -8.47 -11.33
CA ILE A 253 -7.80 -8.48 -10.32
C ILE A 253 -9.17 -8.45 -11.00
N LEU A 254 -9.39 -7.56 -11.97
CA LEU A 254 -10.66 -7.45 -12.68
C LEU A 254 -10.97 -8.70 -13.50
N SER A 255 -9.97 -9.28 -14.15
CA SER A 255 -10.11 -10.55 -14.89
C SER A 255 -10.40 -11.71 -13.95
N GLY A 256 -9.74 -11.76 -12.79
CA GLY A 256 -10.00 -12.72 -11.72
C GLY A 256 -11.41 -12.57 -11.15
N MET A 257 -11.87 -11.34 -10.89
CA MET A 257 -13.24 -11.04 -10.45
C MET A 257 -14.27 -11.42 -11.50
N HIS A 258 -14.03 -11.08 -12.77
CA HIS A 258 -14.91 -11.46 -13.87
C HIS A 258 -15.03 -12.98 -13.96
N LEU A 259 -13.91 -13.72 -13.90
CA LEU A 259 -13.88 -15.18 -13.96
C LEU A 259 -14.57 -15.81 -12.74
N TYR A 260 -14.35 -15.26 -11.55
CA TYR A 260 -15.00 -15.68 -10.30
C TYR A 260 -16.53 -15.50 -10.35
N LEU A 261 -17.01 -14.39 -10.92
CA LEU A 261 -18.44 -14.10 -11.06
C LEU A 261 -19.10 -14.90 -12.21
N THR A 262 -18.43 -15.06 -13.35
CA THR A 262 -18.99 -15.69 -14.55
C THR A 262 -18.98 -17.22 -14.52
N ASN A 263 -17.95 -17.85 -13.94
CA ASN A 263 -17.89 -19.31 -13.84
C ASN A 263 -18.80 -19.89 -12.74
N GLY A 264 -19.50 -19.03 -11.97
CA GLY A 264 -20.39 -19.44 -10.87
C GLY A 264 -19.63 -20.03 -9.67
N ASP A 265 -18.31 -19.86 -9.62
CA ASP A 265 -17.46 -20.30 -8.51
C ASP A 265 -17.78 -19.53 -7.21
N CYS A 266 -18.36 -18.33 -7.33
CA CYS A 266 -18.89 -17.54 -6.24
C CYS A 266 -20.01 -18.23 -5.43
N TYR A 267 -20.78 -19.15 -6.02
CA TYR A 267 -21.85 -19.89 -5.33
C TYR A 267 -21.47 -21.34 -5.03
N LYS A 268 -20.45 -21.88 -5.71
CA LYS A 268 -20.10 -23.31 -5.65
C LYS A 268 -19.15 -23.70 -4.52
N LYS A 269 -18.76 -22.77 -3.62
CA LYS A 269 -17.80 -23.01 -2.50
C LYS A 269 -16.47 -23.66 -2.93
N LYS A 270 -16.13 -23.65 -4.23
CA LYS A 270 -14.97 -24.36 -4.75
C LYS A 270 -13.66 -23.63 -4.45
N TYR A 271 -13.75 -22.31 -4.26
CA TYR A 271 -12.69 -21.43 -3.80
C TYR A 271 -13.27 -20.56 -2.68
N ASP A 272 -12.49 -20.35 -1.62
CA ASP A 272 -12.89 -19.41 -0.58
C ASP A 272 -12.93 -18.00 -1.18
N PRO A 273 -13.97 -17.20 -0.85
CA PRO A 273 -14.07 -15.84 -1.34
C PRO A 273 -12.82 -15.05 -0.91
N PRO A 274 -12.28 -14.18 -1.78
CA PRO A 274 -11.17 -13.31 -1.41
C PRO A 274 -11.46 -12.56 -0.10
N PRO A 275 -10.46 -12.34 0.77
CA PRO A 275 -10.65 -11.70 2.08
C PRO A 275 -11.26 -10.30 2.00
N LEU A 276 -11.24 -9.66 0.83
CA LEU A 276 -11.96 -8.40 0.54
C LEU A 276 -13.49 -8.53 0.59
N PHE A 277 -14.04 -9.71 0.28
CA PHE A 277 -15.49 -9.99 0.32
C PHE A 277 -15.92 -10.66 1.62
N VAL A 278 -14.96 -11.22 2.36
CA VAL A 278 -15.19 -11.62 3.74
C VAL A 278 -15.20 -10.33 4.55
N THR A 279 -16.38 -9.72 4.68
CA THR A 279 -16.59 -8.80 5.80
C THR A 279 -16.31 -9.64 7.04
N GLY A 280 -15.12 -9.46 7.61
CA GLY A 280 -14.92 -9.75 9.01
C GLY A 280 -16.02 -8.95 9.68
N ARG A 281 -17.10 -9.62 10.04
CA ARG A 281 -17.95 -9.12 11.11
C ARG A 281 -17.04 -9.21 12.32
N ASP A 282 -16.13 -8.24 12.45
CA ASP A 282 -15.68 -7.81 13.76
C ASP A 282 -16.99 -7.58 14.49
N GLN A 283 -17.31 -8.51 15.37
CA GLN A 283 -18.48 -8.41 16.19
C GLN A 283 -18.30 -7.09 16.96
N LEU A 284 -18.95 -6.03 16.47
CA LEU A 284 -19.07 -4.73 17.12
C LEU A 284 -19.81 -4.83 18.47
N TYR A 285 -20.18 -6.04 18.88
CA TYR A 285 -20.49 -6.32 20.26
C TYR A 285 -19.22 -6.20 21.08
N ASN A 286 -19.11 -5.06 21.77
CA ASN A 286 -18.22 -4.87 22.90
C ASN A 286 -18.13 -6.21 23.67
N PRO A 287 -16.93 -6.78 23.90
CA PRO A 287 -16.79 -8.07 24.58
C PRO A 287 -17.52 -8.12 25.93
N HIS A 288 -17.73 -6.96 26.57
CA HIS A 288 -18.56 -6.84 27.76
C HIS A 288 -20.04 -7.20 27.53
N ILE A 289 -20.61 -6.97 26.35
CA ILE A 289 -21.98 -7.39 26.03
C ILE A 289 -22.02 -8.90 25.95
N LEU A 290 -21.08 -9.55 25.27
CA LEU A 290 -21.08 -11.01 25.15
C LEU A 290 -20.91 -11.67 26.52
N ILE A 291 -20.02 -11.14 27.36
CA ILE A 291 -19.80 -11.61 28.74
C ILE A 291 -21.06 -11.38 29.59
N LYS A 292 -21.63 -10.17 29.59
CA LYS A 292 -22.86 -9.87 30.35
C LYS A 292 -24.05 -10.70 29.89
N THR A 293 -24.17 -10.93 28.59
CA THR A 293 -25.26 -11.74 28.03
C THR A 293 -25.09 -13.20 28.42
N ARG A 294 -23.85 -13.71 28.45
CA ARG A 294 -23.54 -15.06 28.94
C ARG A 294 -23.83 -15.19 30.43
N GLU A 295 -23.39 -14.26 31.26
CA GLU A 295 -23.70 -14.20 32.69
C GLU A 295 -25.22 -14.14 32.92
N TYR A 296 -25.94 -13.32 32.14
CA TYR A 296 -27.40 -13.25 32.18
C TYR A 296 -28.04 -14.60 31.85
N PHE A 297 -27.64 -15.27 30.76
CA PHE A 297 -28.17 -16.58 30.41
C PHE A 297 -27.79 -17.69 31.40
N ASP A 298 -26.63 -17.60 32.03
CA ASP A 298 -26.21 -18.58 33.04
C ASP A 298 -27.03 -18.44 34.35
N LEU A 299 -27.54 -17.23 34.69
CA LEU A 299 -28.52 -17.04 35.77
C LEU A 299 -29.85 -17.77 35.49
N PHE A 300 -30.29 -17.84 34.23
CA PHE A 300 -31.53 -18.54 33.85
C PHE A 300 -31.34 -20.04 33.63
N LYS A 301 -30.10 -20.54 33.57
CA LYS A 301 -29.82 -21.97 33.43
C LYS A 301 -29.89 -22.73 34.76
N GLY A 302 -30.09 -22.03 35.88
CA GLY A 302 -30.01 -22.60 37.22
C GLY A 302 -31.17 -22.22 38.14
N GLU A 303 -32.36 -21.96 37.62
CA GLU A 303 -33.58 -22.02 38.43
C GLU A 303 -34.35 -23.28 38.03
N GLU A 304 -33.89 -24.44 38.51
CA GLU A 304 -34.83 -25.53 38.72
C GLU A 304 -35.86 -25.01 39.73
N GLU A 305 -37.15 -25.04 39.38
CA GLU A 305 -38.23 -24.77 40.32
C GLU A 305 -38.03 -25.68 41.54
N VAL A 306 -37.58 -25.10 42.66
CA VAL A 306 -37.59 -25.77 43.95
C VAL A 306 -39.05 -25.88 44.37
N VAL A 307 -39.72 -26.92 43.90
CA VAL A 307 -40.96 -27.41 44.50
C VAL A 307 -40.57 -27.96 45.87
N ILE A 308 -40.79 -27.19 46.93
CA ILE A 308 -40.67 -27.68 48.29
C ILE A 308 -41.85 -28.65 48.50
N VAL A 309 -41.62 -29.93 48.20
CA VAL A 309 -42.43 -31.01 48.75
C VAL A 309 -41.85 -31.30 50.12
N GLU A 310 -42.61 -31.00 51.18
CA GLU A 310 -42.26 -31.42 52.54
C GLU A 310 -42.32 -32.94 52.63
N GLU A 311 -41.23 -33.62 52.28
CA GLU A 311 -40.99 -34.99 52.69
C GLU A 311 -40.40 -34.97 54.11
N SER A 312 -41.13 -35.59 55.03
CA SER A 312 -40.72 -35.77 56.43
C SER A 312 -39.54 -36.73 56.49
N SER A 313 -38.33 -36.19 56.36
CA SER A 313 -37.10 -36.93 56.61
C SER A 313 -36.88 -37.07 58.11
N SER A 314 -37.15 -38.26 58.64
CA SER A 314 -36.74 -38.66 59.98
C SER A 314 -35.22 -38.60 60.08
N HIS A 315 -34.68 -37.53 60.65
CA HIS A 315 -33.26 -37.43 60.98
C HIS A 315 -32.97 -38.35 62.16
N THR A 316 -32.46 -39.55 61.88
CA THR A 316 -31.83 -40.41 62.89
C THR A 316 -30.45 -39.85 63.19
N PHE A 317 -30.32 -39.11 64.29
CA PHE A 317 -29.03 -38.69 64.81
C PHE A 317 -28.29 -39.90 65.40
N TRP A 318 -27.09 -40.18 64.88
CA TRP A 318 -26.20 -41.20 65.43
C TRP A 318 -25.61 -40.73 66.77
N PHE A 319 -25.66 -41.59 67.79
CA PHE A 319 -25.13 -41.30 69.12
C PHE A 319 -23.95 -42.24 69.44
N PHE A 320 -22.77 -41.66 69.66
CA PHE A 320 -21.55 -42.44 69.96
C PHE A 320 -21.51 -42.89 71.43
N ASP A 321 -21.76 -44.17 71.69
CA ASP A 321 -21.60 -44.77 73.02
C ASP A 321 -20.18 -45.33 73.24
N ARG A 322 -19.34 -44.51 73.89
CA ARG A 322 -17.93 -44.81 74.14
C ARG A 322 -17.70 -46.08 74.95
N GLN A 323 -18.59 -46.45 75.88
CA GLN A 323 -18.39 -47.59 76.77
C GLN A 323 -18.63 -48.93 76.04
N ALA A 324 -19.69 -49.01 75.24
CA ALA A 324 -20.00 -50.20 74.46
C ALA A 324 -18.90 -50.55 73.43
N HIS A 325 -18.30 -49.53 72.81
CA HIS A 325 -17.19 -49.74 71.86
C HIS A 325 -15.88 -50.14 72.56
N LYS A 326 -15.66 -49.70 73.81
CA LYS A 326 -14.51 -50.11 74.63
C LYS A 326 -14.58 -51.59 75.03
N GLU A 327 -15.76 -52.07 75.45
CA GLU A 327 -15.96 -53.49 75.80
C GLU A 327 -15.76 -54.42 74.58
N ARG A 328 -16.22 -54.00 73.40
CA ARG A 328 -15.97 -54.72 72.13
C ARG A 328 -14.49 -54.76 71.77
N LEU A 329 -13.75 -53.71 72.05
CA LEU A 329 -12.31 -53.69 71.83
C LEU A 329 -11.58 -54.60 72.83
N ASP A 330 -11.94 -54.55 74.12
CA ASP A 330 -11.34 -55.37 75.18
C ASP A 330 -11.50 -56.88 74.92
N THR A 331 -12.62 -57.30 74.33
CA THR A 331 -12.86 -58.71 73.96
C THR A 331 -12.09 -59.16 72.72
N ALA A 332 -11.67 -58.24 71.85
CA ALA A 332 -11.00 -58.53 70.58
C ALA A 332 -9.46 -58.49 70.67
N LEU A 333 -8.89 -58.20 71.83
CA LEU A 333 -7.43 -58.13 71.99
C LEU A 333 -6.77 -59.51 71.93
N PRO A 334 -5.59 -59.64 71.29
CA PRO A 334 -4.78 -58.58 70.68
C PRO A 334 -5.17 -58.31 69.20
N VAL A 335 -5.38 -57.03 68.87
CA VAL A 335 -5.71 -56.60 67.51
C VAL A 335 -4.42 -56.19 66.78
N ILE A 336 -4.12 -56.86 65.67
CA ILE A 336 -2.90 -56.65 64.86
C ILE A 336 -3.05 -55.43 63.94
N ASP A 337 -4.27 -55.16 63.48
CA ASP A 337 -4.59 -54.01 62.63
C ASP A 337 -5.89 -53.34 63.09
N PHE A 338 -5.71 -52.27 63.87
CA PHE A 338 -6.81 -51.56 64.51
C PHE A 338 -7.78 -50.89 63.53
N PHE A 339 -7.28 -50.33 62.43
CA PHE A 339 -8.12 -49.54 61.54
C PHE A 339 -9.04 -50.42 60.67
N ASN A 340 -8.57 -51.59 60.24
CA ASN A 340 -9.44 -52.60 59.63
C ASN A 340 -10.45 -53.16 60.62
N TRP A 341 -10.06 -53.37 61.89
CA TRP A 341 -11.02 -53.77 62.92
C TRP A 341 -12.14 -52.72 63.08
N CYS A 342 -11.81 -51.43 63.13
CA CYS A 342 -12.81 -50.36 63.16
C CYS A 342 -13.77 -50.46 61.98
N GLN A 343 -13.26 -50.66 60.75
CA GLN A 343 -14.11 -50.82 59.57
C GLN A 343 -15.06 -52.03 59.68
N THR A 344 -14.56 -53.20 60.08
CA THR A 344 -15.42 -54.40 60.27
C THR A 344 -16.44 -54.25 61.39
N ALA A 345 -16.12 -53.47 62.44
CA ALA A 345 -17.07 -53.15 63.51
C ALA A 345 -18.23 -52.26 63.03
N PHE A 346 -18.01 -51.46 61.98
CA PHE A 346 -19.03 -50.63 61.34
C PHE A 346 -19.83 -51.37 60.24
N GLU A 347 -19.25 -52.38 59.57
CA GLU A 347 -19.96 -53.16 58.53
C GLU A 347 -21.20 -53.91 59.05
N GLN A 348 -21.33 -54.11 60.37
CA GLN A 348 -22.53 -54.70 60.98
C GLN A 348 -23.71 -53.73 61.07
N ASN A 349 -23.51 -52.41 60.89
CA ASN A 349 -24.55 -51.37 60.83
C ASN A 349 -24.24 -50.37 59.69
N PRO A 350 -24.70 -50.64 58.45
CA PRO A 350 -24.24 -49.93 57.25
C PRO A 350 -24.75 -48.48 57.07
N ASP A 351 -25.70 -48.01 57.88
CA ASP A 351 -26.25 -46.64 57.78
C ASP A 351 -25.41 -45.58 58.54
N ASP A 352 -24.37 -45.98 59.28
CA ASP A 352 -23.65 -45.11 60.23
C ASP A 352 -22.23 -44.69 59.80
N LEU A 353 -21.81 -45.04 58.57
CA LEU A 353 -20.42 -44.90 58.10
C LEU A 353 -20.12 -43.49 57.53
N SER A 354 -20.22 -42.47 58.37
CA SER A 354 -19.69 -41.13 58.09
C SER A 354 -18.21 -41.02 58.52
N VAL A 355 -17.42 -40.20 57.82
CA VAL A 355 -16.01 -39.95 58.16
C VAL A 355 -15.86 -39.41 59.59
N GLU A 356 -16.83 -38.61 60.05
CA GLU A 356 -16.83 -38.05 61.41
C GLU A 356 -17.03 -39.15 62.47
N ASN A 357 -17.95 -40.10 62.23
CA ASN A 357 -18.21 -41.21 63.13
C ASN A 357 -17.00 -42.13 63.27
N TYR A 358 -16.28 -42.35 62.15
CA TYR A 358 -15.02 -43.11 62.13
C TYR A 358 -13.92 -42.44 62.98
N PHE A 359 -13.76 -41.11 62.89
CA PHE A 359 -12.79 -40.40 63.73
C PHE A 359 -13.16 -40.43 65.22
N GLN A 360 -14.45 -40.47 65.58
CA GLN A 360 -14.85 -40.60 66.99
C GLN A 360 -14.44 -41.95 67.60
N VAL A 361 -14.56 -43.04 66.83
CA VAL A 361 -14.11 -44.38 67.27
C VAL A 361 -12.59 -44.49 67.36
N THR A 362 -11.86 -43.87 66.43
CA THR A 362 -10.38 -43.86 66.53
C THR A 362 -9.86 -43.09 67.75
N GLY A 363 -10.71 -42.25 68.38
CA GLY A 363 -10.44 -41.66 69.69
C GLY A 363 -10.16 -42.67 70.81
N LEU A 364 -10.57 -43.94 70.67
CA LEU A 364 -10.29 -45.02 71.63
C LEU A 364 -8.79 -45.38 71.71
N LEU A 365 -7.99 -45.00 70.71
CA LEU A 365 -6.52 -45.17 70.74
C LEU A 365 -5.84 -44.38 71.85
N PHE A 366 -6.45 -43.28 72.29
CA PHE A 366 -5.86 -42.34 73.23
C PHE A 366 -6.33 -42.56 74.68
N GLU A 367 -7.08 -43.63 74.95
CA GLU A 367 -7.49 -43.97 76.31
C GLU A 367 -6.38 -44.65 77.13
N GLU A 368 -6.32 -44.30 78.42
CA GLU A 368 -5.39 -44.91 79.37
C GLU A 368 -5.72 -46.40 79.57
N GLY A 369 -4.76 -47.28 79.24
CA GLY A 369 -4.91 -48.75 79.39
C GLY A 369 -4.47 -49.59 78.17
N TYR A 370 -4.10 -48.96 77.06
CA TYR A 370 -3.65 -49.64 75.84
C TYR A 370 -2.23 -49.23 75.45
N ARG A 371 -1.41 -50.22 75.05
CA ARG A 371 -0.11 -50.01 74.40
C ARG A 371 -0.26 -50.19 72.90
N VAL A 372 0.04 -49.13 72.18
CA VAL A 372 0.00 -49.09 70.71
C VAL A 372 1.42 -49.23 70.18
N ASP A 373 1.69 -50.32 69.45
CA ASP A 373 2.95 -50.55 68.77
C ASP A 373 2.72 -50.41 67.25
N VAL A 374 3.56 -49.60 66.57
CA VAL A 374 3.51 -49.43 65.12
C VAL A 374 4.31 -50.57 64.47
N LEU A 375 3.64 -51.45 63.72
CA LEU A 375 4.28 -52.65 63.15
C LEU A 375 4.98 -52.39 61.81
N ASP A 376 4.50 -51.46 60.98
CA ASP A 376 5.17 -51.07 59.73
C ASP A 376 4.62 -49.74 59.17
N ALA A 377 5.50 -48.92 58.57
CA ALA A 377 5.15 -47.65 57.91
C ALA A 377 4.57 -47.83 56.49
N LYS A 378 3.87 -48.94 56.25
CA LYS A 378 3.07 -49.12 55.02
C LYS A 378 1.63 -48.74 55.35
N ALA A 379 1.19 -47.67 54.71
CA ALA A 379 -0.14 -47.13 54.93
C ALA A 379 -1.17 -47.93 54.12
N GLU A 380 -2.18 -48.47 54.81
CA GLU A 380 -3.33 -49.10 54.18
C GLU A 380 -4.36 -48.05 53.76
N ILE A 381 -4.93 -48.23 52.57
CA ILE A 381 -5.89 -47.29 51.98
C ILE A 381 -7.30 -47.78 52.27
N LEU A 382 -7.98 -47.13 53.20
CA LEU A 382 -9.38 -47.36 53.55
C LEU A 382 -10.28 -46.53 52.64
N GLN A 383 -11.31 -47.14 52.08
CA GLN A 383 -12.29 -46.52 51.20
C GLN A 383 -13.64 -46.40 51.91
N PHE A 384 -14.13 -45.17 52.06
CA PHE A 384 -15.45 -44.89 52.63
C PHE A 384 -16.50 -44.77 51.52
N SER A 385 -17.77 -45.02 51.85
CA SER A 385 -18.94 -44.94 50.96
C SER A 385 -19.09 -43.59 50.25
N ASN A 386 -18.52 -42.52 50.81
CA ASN A 386 -18.49 -41.17 50.23
C ASN A 386 -17.35 -40.96 49.21
N GLY A 387 -16.66 -42.03 48.78
CA GLY A 387 -15.57 -41.97 47.80
C GLY A 387 -14.22 -41.46 48.33
N THR A 388 -14.13 -41.21 49.64
CA THR A 388 -12.92 -40.73 50.31
C THR A 388 -11.97 -41.90 50.58
N LYS A 389 -10.69 -41.73 50.22
CA LYS A 389 -9.62 -42.71 50.45
C LYS A 389 -8.65 -42.18 51.51
N LEU A 390 -8.55 -42.84 52.65
CA LEU A 390 -7.62 -42.47 53.73
C LEU A 390 -6.50 -43.51 53.83
N SER A 391 -5.26 -43.03 53.86
CA SER A 391 -4.06 -43.86 53.97
C SER A 391 -3.58 -43.84 55.42
N MET A 392 -3.69 -44.97 56.15
CA MET A 392 -3.40 -45.05 57.59
C MET A 392 -2.36 -46.13 57.91
N PRO A 393 -1.44 -45.91 58.86
CA PRO A 393 -0.42 -46.90 59.24
C PRO A 393 -1.03 -48.08 60.00
N GLN A 394 -0.43 -49.26 59.87
CA GLN A 394 -0.87 -50.44 60.64
C GLN A 394 -0.48 -50.30 62.12
N LEU A 395 -1.49 -50.29 62.99
CA LEU A 395 -1.32 -50.17 64.44
C LEU A 395 -1.74 -51.47 65.14
N LYS A 396 -0.83 -52.03 65.94
CA LYS A 396 -1.11 -53.13 66.87
C LYS A 396 -1.49 -52.58 68.22
N ILE A 397 -2.61 -53.02 68.77
CA ILE A 397 -3.04 -52.67 70.12
C ILE A 397 -2.92 -53.89 71.03
N THR A 398 -2.25 -53.69 72.16
CA THR A 398 -2.16 -54.67 73.27
C THR A 398 -2.59 -54.01 74.58
N LYS A 399 -3.17 -54.78 75.51
CA LYS A 399 -3.52 -54.25 76.83
C LYS A 399 -2.24 -54.04 77.65
N THR A 400 -2.07 -52.87 78.24
CA THR A 400 -1.08 -52.70 79.31
C THR A 400 -1.64 -53.36 80.57
N ASN A 401 -0.90 -54.31 81.15
CA ASN A 401 -1.25 -54.87 82.46
C ASN A 401 -1.27 -53.80 83.55
#